data_AF-M0PGP4-F1
#
_entry.id   AF-M0PGP4-F1
#
_cell.length_a   1.000
_cell.length_b   1.000
_cell.length_c   1.000
_cell.angle_alpha   90.00
_cell.angle_beta   90.00
_cell.angle_gamma   90.00
#
_symmetry.space_group_name_H-M   'P 1'
#
loop_
_entity.id
_entity.type
_entity.pdbx_description
1 polymer ?
#
loop_
_entity_poly.entity_id
_entity_poly.type
_entity_poly.pdbx_seq_one_letter_code
_entity_poly.pdbx_strand_id
1 'polypeptide(L)' 'MESPKLGGRYHVVCRECPVERLVDADDEAVELEREHVAETGHRVAVGRID' A
#
# COMPACT_ATOMS: atom_id res chain seq x y z
N MET A 1 13.51 -19.74 11.05
CA MET A 1 12.69 -19.15 12.13
C MET A 1 12.35 -17.76 11.67
N GLU A 2 11.18 -17.57 11.10
CA GLU A 2 10.72 -16.28 10.58
C GLU A 2 10.23 -15.49 11.79
N SER A 3 10.93 -14.42 12.12
CA SER A 3 10.66 -13.56 13.27
C SER A 3 9.21 -13.04 13.24
N PRO A 4 8.54 -12.88 14.40
CA PRO A 4 7.19 -12.33 14.45
C PRO A 4 7.23 -10.90 13.91
N LYS A 5 6.65 -10.68 12.72
CA LYS A 5 6.47 -9.35 12.15
C LYS A 5 5.47 -8.58 13.02
N LEU A 6 5.98 -7.87 14.03
CA LEU A 6 5.29 -6.72 14.63
C LEU A 6 5.43 -5.48 13.73
N GLY A 7 5.38 -5.67 12.42
CA GLY A 7 5.32 -4.62 11.42
C GLY A 7 3.94 -4.69 10.79
N GLY A 8 3.12 -3.66 11.02
CA GLY A 8 1.74 -3.63 10.53
C GLY A 8 1.71 -3.87 9.02
N ARG A 9 0.75 -4.65 8.55
CA ARG A 9 0.55 -4.86 7.12
C ARG A 9 -0.23 -3.67 6.59
N TYR A 10 0.07 -3.19 5.40
CA TYR A 10 -0.63 -2.07 4.77
C TYR A 10 -1.32 -2.55 3.51
N HIS A 11 -2.51 -2.03 3.28
CA HIS A 11 -3.31 -2.28 2.10
C HIS A 11 -3.42 -0.99 1.31
N VAL A 12 -2.88 -1.02 0.09
CA VAL A 12 -2.92 0.06 -0.87
C VAL A 12 -3.95 -0.32 -1.93
N VAL A 13 -4.99 0.50 -2.09
CA VAL A 13 -6.08 0.26 -3.04
C VAL A 13 -6.31 1.49 -3.90
N CYS A 14 -6.35 1.32 -5.21
CA CYS A 14 -6.81 2.35 -6.11
C CYS A 14 -8.34 2.32 -6.23
N ARG A 15 -8.99 3.48 -6.16
CA ARG A 15 -10.46 3.58 -6.28
C ARG A 15 -10.96 3.74 -7.71
N GLU A 16 -10.05 3.87 -8.66
CA GLU A 16 -10.37 4.16 -10.06
C GLU A 16 -9.97 3.02 -11.00
N CYS A 17 -9.08 2.14 -10.56
CA CYS A 17 -8.65 0.97 -11.32
C CYS A 17 -8.58 -0.26 -10.39
N PRO A 18 -8.54 -1.49 -10.93
CA PRO A 18 -8.54 -2.73 -10.13
C PRO A 18 -7.18 -3.04 -9.48
N VAL A 19 -6.37 -2.01 -9.19
CA VAL A 19 -5.06 -2.17 -8.54
C VAL A 19 -5.24 -2.20 -7.04
N GLU A 20 -4.83 -3.31 -6.43
CA GLU A 20 -4.71 -3.48 -4.99
C GLU A 20 -3.41 -4.23 -4.65
N ARG A 21 -2.75 -3.82 -3.57
CA ARG A 21 -1.55 -4.50 -3.04
C ARG A 21 -1.51 -4.50 -1.53
N LEU A 22 -0.93 -5.58 -0.99
CA LEU A 22 -0.60 -5.73 0.42
C LEU A 22 0.91 -5.69 0.59
N VAL A 23 1.38 -4.80 1.46
CA VAL A 23 2.80 -4.58 1.75
C VAL A 23 3.03 -4.65 3.26
N ASP A 24 4.23 -5.03 3.69
CA ASP A 24 4.54 -5.20 5.12
C ASP A 24 5.31 -4.01 5.73
N ALA A 25 5.45 -2.91 4.96
CA ALA A 25 6.17 -1.71 5.34
C ALA A 25 5.37 -0.45 4.95
N ASP A 26 5.42 0.58 5.80
CA ASP A 26 4.66 1.82 5.56
C ASP A 26 5.30 2.66 4.45
N ASP A 27 6.63 2.81 4.46
CA ASP A 27 7.38 3.45 3.37
C ASP A 27 7.06 2.82 2.00
N GLU A 28 6.96 1.49 1.93
CA GLU A 28 6.58 0.78 0.69
C GLU A 28 5.13 1.12 0.28
N ALA A 29 4.22 1.25 1.25
CA ALA A 29 2.83 1.60 0.98
C ALA A 29 2.69 3.04 0.44
N VAL A 30 3.44 3.98 1.02
CA VAL A 30 3.46 5.39 0.63
C VAL A 30 4.15 5.56 -0.73
N GLU A 31 5.24 4.83 -0.99
CA GLU A 31 5.92 4.87 -2.29
C GLU A 31 4.98 4.37 -3.41
N LEU A 32 4.30 3.24 -3.19
CA LEU A 32 3.35 2.68 -4.15
C LEU A 32 2.17 3.62 -4.41
N GLU A 33 1.63 4.26 -3.36
CA GLU A 33 0.60 5.28 -3.50
C GLU A 33 1.08 6.42 -4.40
N ARG A 34 2.24 7.00 -4.09
CA ARG A 34 2.78 8.16 -4.80
C ARG A 34 3.13 7.85 -6.25
N GLU A 35 3.77 6.70 -6.50
CA GLU A 35 4.09 6.23 -7.85
C GLU A 35 2.80 6.11 -8.67
N HIS A 36 1.80 5.41 -8.14
CA HIS A 36 0.55 5.19 -8.85
C HIS A 36 -0.21 6.50 -9.12
N VAL A 37 -0.29 7.41 -8.13
CA VAL A 37 -0.90 8.74 -8.33
C VAL A 37 -0.12 9.55 -9.36
N ALA A 38 1.21 9.49 -9.37
CA ALA A 38 2.03 10.23 -10.32
C ALA A 38 1.87 9.71 -11.76
N GLU A 39 1.79 8.38 -11.93
CA GLU A 39 1.65 7.77 -13.26
C GLU A 39 0.24 7.91 -13.83
N THR A 40 -0.78 7.81 -12.99
CA THR A 40 -2.17 7.66 -13.44
C THR A 40 -3.08 8.84 -13.10
N GLY A 41 -2.68 9.66 -12.12
CA GLY A 41 -3.55 10.70 -11.55
C GLY A 41 -4.69 10.15 -10.70
N HIS A 42 -4.72 8.84 -10.41
CA HIS A 42 -5.82 8.22 -9.69
C HIS A 42 -5.80 8.48 -8.19
N ARG A 43 -6.96 8.32 -7.56
CA ARG A 43 -7.14 8.31 -6.12
C ARG A 43 -6.81 6.94 -5.54
N VAL A 44 -5.68 6.88 -4.87
CA VAL A 44 -5.23 5.74 -4.08
C VAL A 44 -5.56 5.96 -2.60
N ALA A 45 -5.85 4.87 -1.88
CA ALA A 45 -6.07 4.87 -0.45
C ALA A 45 -5.14 3.84 0.20
N VAL A 46 -4.46 4.25 1.28
CA VAL A 46 -3.60 3.38 2.08
C VAL A 46 -4.26 3.15 3.44
N GLY A 47 -4.42 1.89 3.84
CA GLY A 47 -4.97 1.50 5.13
C GLY A 47 -4.06 0.50 5.84
N ARG A 48 -3.73 0.75 7.11
CA ARG A 48 -3.04 -0.23 7.93
C ARG A 48 -4.01 -1.35 8.37
N ILE A 49 -3.59 -2.58 8.18
CA ILE A 49 -4.22 -3.81 8.65
C ILE A 49 -3.41 -4.29 9.87
N ASP A 50 -4.09 -4.38 11.00
CA ASP A 50 -3.62 -4.98 12.26
C ASP A 50 -4.02 -6.46 12.31
#